data_AF-A0A9N9PJM0-F1
#
_entry.id   AF-A0A9N9PJM0-F1
#
_cell.length_a   1.000
_cell.length_b   1.000
_cell.length_c   1.000
_cell.angle_alpha   90.00
_cell.angle_beta   90.00
_cell.angle_gamma   90.00
#
_symmetry.space_group_name_H-M   'P 1'
#
loop_
_entity.id
_entity.type
_entity.pdbx_description
1 polymer ?
#
loop_
_entity_poly.entity_id
_entity_poly.type
_entity_poly.pdbx_seq_one_letter_code
_entity_poly.pdbx_strand_id
1 'polypeptide(L)'
;GVQVTVERRFSQFEWLYNRLVVKFGALVLPPLPEKQYTGRFNEEFIEKRRSALERFINRLARHPVIRYSDILTHFLSCNDDLEWRKQEKEFDSDKIV
;
A
#
# COMPACT_ATOMS: atom_id res chain seq x y z
N GLY A 1 -12.28 12.02 -17.45
CA GLY A 1 -11.27 10.95 -17.43
C GLY A 1 -11.85 9.74 -16.74
N VAL A 2 -11.32 8.54 -17.00
CA VAL A 2 -11.74 7.31 -16.31
C VAL A 2 -11.33 7.38 -14.84
N GLN A 3 -12.25 7.06 -13.94
CA GLN A 3 -12.01 6.97 -12.50
C GLN A 3 -12.24 5.52 -12.06
N VAL A 4 -11.32 4.98 -11.27
CA VAL A 4 -11.39 3.64 -10.69
C VAL A 4 -11.34 3.77 -9.18
N THR A 5 -12.19 3.02 -8.48
CA THR A 5 -12.20 2.92 -7.02
C THR A 5 -11.83 1.50 -6.64
N VAL A 6 -10.89 1.33 -5.71
CA VAL A 6 -10.48 0.03 -5.17
C VAL A 6 -10.56 0.07 -3.65
N GLU A 7 -10.92 -1.05 -3.03
CA GLU A 7 -10.92 -1.20 -1.58
C GLU A 7 -9.60 -1.83 -1.10
N ARG A 8 -9.01 -1.24 -0.05
CA ARG A 8 -7.77 -1.74 0.56
C ARG A 8 -7.86 -1.73 2.06
N ARG A 9 -7.59 -2.89 2.67
CA ARG A 9 -7.48 -3.07 4.12
C ARG A 9 -6.08 -2.68 4.60
N PHE A 10 -5.95 -2.34 5.88
CA PHE A 10 -4.66 -2.00 6.48
C PHE A 10 -3.57 -3.07 6.25
N SER A 11 -3.92 -4.36 6.30
CA SER A 11 -2.97 -5.44 6.02
C SER A 11 -2.40 -5.41 4.59
N GLN A 12 -3.16 -4.93 3.60
CA GLN A 12 -2.67 -4.75 2.24
C GLN A 12 -1.72 -3.54 2.14
N PHE A 13 -1.91 -2.51 2.97
CA PHE A 13 -0.93 -1.44 3.12
C PHE A 13 0.36 -1.93 3.79
N GLU A 14 0.27 -2.81 4.79
CA GLU A 14 1.44 -3.48 5.39
C GLU A 14 2.20 -4.28 4.32
N TRP A 15 1.49 -5.06 3.49
CA TRP A 15 2.08 -5.79 2.37
C TRP A 15 2.79 -4.84 1.39
N LEU A 16 2.12 -3.78 0.94
CA LEU A 16 2.69 -2.78 0.03
C LEU A 16 3.99 -2.18 0.60
N TYR A 17 3.97 -1.76 1.87
CA TYR A 17 5.15 -1.21 2.53
C TYR A 17 6.31 -2.20 2.55
N ASN A 18 6.06 -3.44 2.94
CA ASN A 18 7.09 -4.48 3.00
C ASN A 18 7.69 -4.78 1.62
N ARG A 19 6.87 -4.81 0.56
CA ARG A 19 7.35 -5.00 -0.81
C ARG A 19 8.18 -3.81 -1.30
N LEU A 20 7.74 -2.59 -1.01
CA LEU A 20 8.52 -1.40 -1.33
C LEU A 20 9.84 -1.34 -0.55
N VAL A 21 9.89 -1.79 0.71
CA VAL A 21 11.15 -1.88 1.48
C VAL A 21 12.12 -2.87 0.84
N VAL A 22 11.64 -4.03 0.38
CA VAL A 22 12.49 -5.03 -0.29
C VAL A 22 13.01 -4.48 -1.63
N LYS A 23 12.14 -3.90 -2.46
CA LYS A 23 12.48 -3.37 -3.79
C LYS A 23 13.33 -2.10 -3.74
N PHE A 24 12.99 -1.19 -2.83
CA PHE A 24 13.51 0.17 -2.78
C PHE A 24 14.14 0.53 -1.44
N GLY A 25 14.74 -0.44 -0.72
CA GLY A 25 15.28 -0.23 0.62
C GLY A 25 16.36 0.86 0.75
N ALA A 26 16.96 1.28 -0.37
CA ALA A 26 17.88 2.42 -0.41
C ALA A 26 17.16 3.79 -0.41
N LEU A 27 15.85 3.83 -0.65
CA LEU A 27 15.03 5.03 -0.65
C LEU A 27 14.37 5.26 0.71
N VAL A 28 14.18 6.52 1.07
CA VAL A 28 13.41 6.90 2.26
C VAL A 28 11.93 6.75 1.98
N LEU A 29 11.32 5.66 2.47
CA LEU A 29 9.89 5.44 2.35
C LEU A 29 9.09 6.25 3.39
N PRO A 30 7.88 6.73 3.04
CA PRO A 30 7.00 7.35 4.02
C PRO A 30 6.62 6.35 5.12
N PRO A 31 6.49 6.79 6.39
CA PRO A 31 6.15 5.88 7.48
C PRO A 31 4.72 5.38 7.34
N LEU A 32 4.52 4.08 7.54
CA LEU A 32 3.21 3.47 7.65
C LEU A 32 2.69 3.65 9.10
N PRO A 33 1.41 4.00 9.33
CA PRO A 33 0.87 4.07 10.68
C PRO A 33 0.93 2.71 11.38
N GLU A 34 1.12 2.72 12.70
CA GLU A 34 1.32 1.50 13.46
C GLU A 34 0.10 0.58 13.50
N LYS A 35 0.40 -0.72 13.68
CA LYS A 35 -0.60 -1.73 13.96
C LYS A 35 -1.00 -1.64 15.43
N GLN A 36 -2.22 -1.18 15.66
CA GLN A 36 -2.80 -1.11 17.00
C GLN A 36 -3.99 -2.07 17.12
N TYR A 37 -3.95 -2.88 18.17
CA TYR A 37 -4.96 -3.91 18.47
C TYR A 37 -6.01 -3.41 19.47
N THR A 38 -5.60 -2.65 20.47
CA THR A 38 -6.47 -2.04 21.48
C THR A 38 -7.12 -0.76 20.94
N GLY A 39 -8.41 -0.55 21.18
CA GLY A 39 -9.12 0.64 20.67
C GLY A 39 -9.17 0.74 19.15
N ARG A 40 -8.95 -0.36 18.41
CA ARG A 40 -8.90 -0.36 16.93
C ARG A 40 -10.20 0.08 16.23
N PHE A 41 -11.31 0.08 16.98
CA PHE A 41 -12.63 0.53 16.52
C PHE A 41 -12.99 1.93 17.03
N ASN A 42 -12.08 2.61 17.73
CA ASN A 42 -12.29 4.00 18.14
C ASN A 42 -12.26 4.90 16.88
N GLU A 43 -13.25 5.76 16.73
CA GLU A 43 -13.42 6.64 15.56
C GLU A 43 -12.25 7.61 15.38
N GLU A 44 -11.73 8.20 16.47
CA GLU A 44 -10.56 9.09 16.43
C GLU A 44 -9.34 8.34 15.90
N PHE A 45 -9.17 7.10 16.35
CA PHE A 45 -8.10 6.24 15.88
C PHE A 45 -8.26 5.88 14.39
N ILE A 46 -9.48 5.53 13.97
CA ILE A 46 -9.79 5.22 12.57
C ILE A 46 -9.50 6.42 11.68
N GLU A 47 -9.95 7.62 12.05
CA GLU A 47 -9.73 8.83 11.26
C GLU A 47 -8.24 9.24 11.22
N LYS A 48 -7.54 9.15 12.36
CA LYS A 48 -6.10 9.39 12.41
C LYS A 48 -5.34 8.42 11.50
N ARG A 49 -5.71 7.14 11.51
CA ARG A 49 -5.13 6.12 10.62
C ARG A 49 -5.47 6.41 9.16
N ARG A 50 -6.73 6.73 8.84
CA ARG A 50 -7.17 7.06 7.47
C ARG A 50 -6.36 8.23 6.90
N SER A 51 -6.23 9.31 7.67
CA SER A 51 -5.43 10.49 7.30
C SER A 51 -3.95 10.16 7.09
N ALA A 52 -3.37 9.31 7.94
CA ALA A 52 -1.98 8.85 7.79
C ALA A 52 -1.78 7.99 6.53
N LEU A 53 -2.70 7.05 6.26
CA LEU A 53 -2.67 6.21 5.06
C LEU A 53 -2.85 7.03 3.77
N GLU A 54 -3.71 8.05 3.81
CA GLU A 54 -3.87 9.00 2.71
C GLU A 54 -2.56 9.75 2.43
N ARG A 55 -1.86 10.25 3.46
CA ARG A 55 -0.55 10.90 3.28
C ARG A 55 0.50 9.93 2.75
N PHE A 56 0.51 8.70 3.25
CA PHE A 56 1.40 7.63 2.82
C PHE A 56 1.26 7.37 1.31
N ILE A 57 0.05 7.05 0.84
CA ILE A 57 -0.18 6.70 -0.57
C ILE A 57 0.09 7.89 -1.50
N ASN A 58 -0.29 9.09 -1.07
CA ASN A 58 -0.05 10.33 -1.80
C ASN A 58 1.44 10.67 -1.94
N ARG A 59 2.28 10.29 -0.98
CA ARG A 59 3.74 10.44 -1.09
C ARG A 59 4.33 9.45 -2.08
N LEU A 60 3.89 8.19 -2.06
CA LEU A 60 4.33 7.17 -3.00
C LEU A 60 3.95 7.53 -4.45
N ALA A 61 2.72 7.98 -4.68
CA ALA A 61 2.23 8.34 -6.01
C ALA A 61 2.94 9.56 -6.63
N ARG A 62 3.51 10.45 -5.80
CA ARG A 62 4.30 11.61 -6.26
C ARG A 62 5.80 11.31 -6.40
N HIS A 63 6.28 10.21 -5.81
CA HIS A 63 7.69 9.87 -5.83
C HIS A 63 8.14 9.49 -7.25
N PRO A 64 9.22 10.07 -7.80
CA PRO A 64 9.58 9.94 -9.22
C PRO A 64 9.87 8.52 -9.68
N VAL A 65 10.38 7.66 -8.79
CA VAL A 65 10.65 6.24 -9.07
C VAL A 65 9.44 5.35 -8.75
N ILE A 66 9.03 5.32 -7.47
CA ILE A 66 7.96 4.43 -6.98
C ILE A 66 6.64 4.57 -7.74
N ARG A 67 6.29 5.77 -8.22
CA ARG A 67 5.05 6.01 -8.99
C ARG A 67 4.90 5.14 -10.25
N TYR A 68 6.01 4.65 -10.80
CA TYR A 68 6.04 3.80 -11.99
C TYR A 68 6.27 2.33 -11.66
N SER A 69 6.26 1.95 -10.38
CA SER A 69 6.42 0.57 -9.98
C SER A 69 5.14 -0.24 -10.21
N ASP A 70 5.30 -1.48 -10.63
CA ASP A 70 4.19 -2.41 -10.82
C ASP A 70 3.49 -2.72 -9.50
N ILE A 71 4.23 -2.75 -8.38
CA ILE A 71 3.69 -2.98 -7.02
C ILE A 71 2.68 -1.89 -6.66
N LEU A 72 3.03 -0.60 -6.85
CA LEU A 72 2.12 0.49 -6.55
C LEU A 72 0.96 0.55 -7.55
N THR A 73 1.22 0.26 -8.82
CA THR A 73 0.19 0.23 -9.86
C THR A 73 -0.86 -0.83 -9.52
N HIS A 74 -0.43 -2.06 -9.23
CA HIS A 74 -1.30 -3.14 -8.77
C HIS A 74 -2.11 -2.74 -7.53
N PHE A 75 -1.44 -2.12 -6.55
CA PHE A 75 -2.10 -1.62 -5.34
C PHE A 75 -3.24 -0.65 -5.66
N LEU A 76 -3.08 0.24 -6.63
CA LEU A 76 -4.04 1.30 -6.96
C LEU A 76 -5.12 0.90 -7.98
N SER A 77 -4.89 -0.12 -8.81
CA SER A 77 -5.78 -0.45 -9.94
C SER A 77 -6.51 -1.78 -9.83
N CYS A 78 -6.04 -2.73 -9.02
CA CYS A 78 -6.66 -4.06 -8.96
C CYS A 78 -7.97 -4.05 -8.16
N ASN A 79 -9.11 -4.20 -8.82
CA ASN A 79 -10.43 -4.25 -8.17
C ASN A 79 -11.00 -5.67 -8.04
N ASP A 80 -10.22 -6.70 -8.38
CA ASP A 80 -10.63 -8.10 -8.32
C ASP A 80 -9.82 -8.85 -7.25
N ASP A 81 -10.52 -9.50 -6.32
CA ASP A 81 -9.92 -10.18 -5.16
C ASP A 81 -9.11 -11.44 -5.56
N LEU A 82 -9.51 -12.13 -6.63
CA LEU A 82 -8.80 -13.33 -7.09
C LEU A 82 -7.49 -12.92 -7.76
N GLU A 83 -7.55 -11.90 -8.62
CA GLU A 83 -6.35 -11.32 -9.26
C GLU A 83 -5.42 -10.67 -8.24
N TRP A 84 -5.94 -10.02 -7.20
CA TRP A 84 -5.15 -9.53 -6.07
C TRP A 84 -4.30 -10.65 -5.47
N ARG A 85 -4.94 -11.75 -5.05
CA ARG A 85 -4.25 -12.87 -4.39
C ARG A 85 -3.26 -13.57 -5.29
N LYS A 86 -3.53 -13.61 -6.59
CA LYS A 86 -2.62 -14.20 -7.58
C LYS A 86 -1.35 -13.35 -7.69
N GLN A 87 -1.49 -12.06 -7.95
CA GLN A 87 -0.33 -11.18 -8.11
C GLN A 87 0.43 -10.96 -6.80
N GLU A 88 -0.25 -10.94 -5.65
CA GLU A 88 0.39 -10.89 -4.32
C GLU A 88 1.43 -12.01 -4.16
N LYS A 89 1.09 -13.23 -4.59
CA LYS A 89 2.02 -14.37 -4.59
C LYS A 89 3.15 -14.21 -5.60
N GLU A 90 2.86 -13.68 -6.78
CA GLU A 90 3.88 -13.42 -7.81
C GLU A 90 4.92 -12.43 -7.27
N PHE A 91 4.50 -11.28 -6.75
CA PHE A 91 5.38 -10.29 -6.11
C PHE A 91 6.12 -10.82 -4.88
N ASP A 92 5.51 -11.71 -4.11
CA ASP A 92 6.18 -12.35 -2.96
C ASP A 92 7.28 -13.32 -3.39
N SER A 93 7.11 -13.98 -4.54
CA SER A 93 8.08 -14.92 -5.10
C SER A 93 9.20 -14.23 -5.88
N ASP A 94 8.95 -13.02 -6.35
CA ASP A 94 9.89 -12.26 -7.16
C ASP A 94 10.94 -11.57 -6.29
N LYS A 95 12.19 -12.03 -6.37
CA LYS A 95 13.31 -11.50 -5.57
C LYS A 95 13.85 -10.18 -6.11
N ILE A 96 13.40 -9.74 -7.30
CA ILE A 96 13.96 -8.58 -8.02
C ILE A 96 12.85 -7.77 -8.75
N VAL A 97 11.59 -7.83 -8.28
CA VAL A 97 10.67 -6.73 -8.59
C VAL A 97 10.90 -5.69 -7.54
#